data_AF-A0A2N1E3G8-F1
#
_entry.id   AF-A0A2N1E3G8-F1
#
_cell.length_a   1.000
_cell.length_b   1.000
_cell.length_c   1.000
_cell.angle_alpha   90.00
_cell.angle_beta   90.00
_cell.angle_gamma   90.00
#
_symmetry.space_group_name_H-M   'P 1'
#
loop_
_entity.id
_entity.type
_entity.pdbx_description
1 polymer ?
#
loop_
_entity_poly.entity_id
_entity_poly.type
_entity_poly.pdbx_seq_one_letter_code
_entity_poly.pdbx_strand_id
1 'polypeptide(L)'
;MVVVIIPATSSYLNESARLKLEAHRQEVERQQKADDLKLKQSEIERSRDATRVKFLQDHIDMIMADEPDAELRLTALARLALPADADALIAQVRTIRRELALQRSSAQKVDGVSTTQQNAAEVESSVPPLVVISRAVNASGDQELAPGMAEGRSHARKGDYESALRNFNTAVDHNPNDPLAWNFKAYSEFRINQFTTALASISRAWKLNPSDNKTRRWIAINATKILCAQGRSSEAATFFNQSASVVPEIVTDVYGDGEFQSTCQAIWRG
;
A
#
# COMPACT_ATOMS: atom_id res chain seq x y z
N MET A 1 -85.86 -21.56 -48.58
CA MET A 1 -84.46 -21.83 -48.21
C MET A 1 -83.72 -20.51 -48.24
N VAL A 2 -83.49 -19.86 -47.08
CA VAL A 2 -82.76 -18.59 -47.01
C VAL A 2 -81.38 -18.91 -46.43
N VAL A 3 -80.35 -18.85 -47.26
CA VAL A 3 -78.95 -19.03 -46.85
C VAL A 3 -78.48 -17.70 -46.28
N VAL A 4 -78.33 -17.65 -44.96
CA VAL A 4 -77.72 -16.51 -44.26
C VAL A 4 -76.21 -16.63 -44.42
N ILE A 5 -75.64 -15.83 -45.32
CA ILE A 5 -74.19 -15.70 -45.48
C ILE A 5 -73.72 -14.74 -44.37
N ILE A 6 -73.12 -15.28 -43.31
CA ILE A 6 -72.44 -14.47 -42.29
C ILE A 6 -71.15 -13.93 -42.93
N PRO A 7 -70.92 -12.60 -42.98
CA PRO A 7 -69.79 -12.05 -43.70
C PRO A 7 -68.46 -12.33 -42.98
N ALA A 8 -67.43 -12.68 -43.75
CA ALA A 8 -66.07 -12.94 -43.29
C ALA A 8 -65.41 -11.74 -42.56
N THR A 9 -66.03 -10.55 -42.57
CA THR A 9 -65.50 -9.33 -41.97
C THR A 9 -65.33 -9.41 -40.45
N SER A 10 -66.10 -10.26 -39.75
CA SER A 10 -66.01 -10.39 -38.29
C SER A 10 -64.76 -11.11 -37.80
N SER A 11 -64.17 -12.03 -38.58
CA SER A 11 -62.93 -12.72 -38.19
C SER A 11 -61.71 -11.83 -38.41
N TYR A 12 -61.66 -11.13 -39.55
CA TYR A 12 -60.58 -10.20 -39.89
C TYR A 12 -60.47 -9.02 -38.92
N LEU A 13 -61.61 -8.45 -38.47
CA LEU A 13 -61.60 -7.37 -37.46
C LEU A 13 -61.09 -7.85 -36.10
N ASN A 14 -61.39 -9.08 -35.72
CA ASN A 14 -60.94 -9.68 -34.46
C ASN A 14 -59.44 -10.02 -34.47
N GLU A 15 -58.94 -10.49 -35.61
CA GLU A 15 -57.53 -10.80 -35.82
C GLU A 15 -56.67 -9.53 -35.89
N SER A 16 -57.18 -8.49 -36.56
CA SER A 16 -56.60 -7.14 -36.55
C SER A 16 -56.46 -6.55 -35.14
N ALA A 17 -57.50 -6.67 -34.31
CA ALA A 17 -57.47 -6.17 -32.93
C ALA A 17 -56.47 -6.94 -32.06
N ARG A 18 -56.39 -8.27 -32.23
CA ARG A 18 -55.41 -9.13 -31.53
C ARG A 18 -53.97 -8.79 -31.91
N LEU A 19 -53.67 -8.65 -33.20
CA LEU A 19 -52.34 -8.26 -33.68
C LEU A 19 -51.91 -6.89 -33.12
N LYS A 20 -52.82 -5.92 -33.04
CA LYS A 20 -52.54 -4.61 -32.42
C LYS A 20 -52.25 -4.72 -30.92
N LEU A 21 -53.00 -5.56 -30.21
CA LEU A 21 -52.79 -5.79 -28.78
C LEU A 21 -51.45 -6.50 -28.52
N GLU A 22 -51.10 -7.49 -29.31
CA GLU A 22 -49.81 -8.20 -29.23
C GLU A 22 -48.63 -7.28 -29.55
N ALA A 23 -48.74 -6.47 -30.61
CA ALA A 23 -47.73 -5.47 -30.94
C ALA A 23 -47.56 -4.42 -29.82
N HIS A 24 -48.67 -3.97 -29.23
CA HIS A 24 -48.63 -3.05 -28.09
C HIS A 24 -47.98 -3.69 -26.86
N ARG A 25 -48.31 -4.95 -26.56
CA ARG A 25 -47.69 -5.71 -25.47
C ARG A 25 -46.19 -5.89 -25.68
N GLN A 26 -45.77 -6.22 -26.90
CA GLN A 26 -44.36 -6.34 -27.25
C GLN A 26 -43.62 -5.01 -27.08
N GLU A 27 -44.22 -3.88 -27.47
CA GLU A 27 -43.58 -2.57 -27.28
C GLU A 27 -43.46 -2.21 -25.80
N VAL A 28 -44.48 -2.49 -24.99
CA VAL A 28 -44.42 -2.29 -23.53
C VAL A 28 -43.32 -3.16 -22.90
N GLU A 29 -43.23 -4.44 -23.27
CA GLU A 29 -42.17 -5.33 -22.80
C GLU A 29 -40.78 -4.85 -23.24
N ARG A 30 -40.66 -4.30 -24.46
CA ARG A 30 -39.41 -3.72 -24.97
C ARG A 30 -39.01 -2.46 -24.20
N GLN A 31 -39.98 -1.60 -23.91
CA GLN A 31 -39.78 -0.38 -23.12
C GLN A 31 -39.32 -0.73 -21.70
N GLN A 32 -39.99 -1.68 -21.04
CA GLN A 32 -39.63 -2.13 -19.69
C GLN A 32 -38.20 -2.71 -19.64
N LYS A 33 -37.81 -3.52 -20.63
CA LYS A 33 -36.43 -4.04 -20.73
C LYS A 33 -35.41 -2.93 -20.94
N ALA A 34 -35.75 -1.90 -21.71
CA ALA A 34 -34.87 -0.75 -21.91
C ALA A 34 -34.69 0.05 -20.61
N ASP A 35 -35.75 0.22 -19.83
CA ASP A 35 -35.71 0.93 -18.55
C ASP A 35 -34.94 0.13 -17.47
N ASP A 36 -35.13 -1.19 -17.40
CA ASP A 36 -34.35 -2.08 -16.51
C ASP A 36 -32.85 -2.07 -16.85
N LEU A 37 -32.51 -2.05 -18.15
CA LEU A 37 -31.12 -1.95 -18.59
C LEU A 37 -30.48 -0.63 -18.15
N LYS A 38 -31.19 0.49 -18.30
CA LYS A 38 -30.72 1.81 -17.86
C LYS A 38 -30.50 1.86 -16.35
N LEU A 39 -31.42 1.26 -15.57
CA LEU A 39 -31.29 1.21 -14.12
C LEU A 39 -30.03 0.42 -13.72
N LYS A 40 -29.81 -0.76 -14.31
CA LYS A 40 -28.61 -1.58 -14.07
C LYS A 40 -27.33 -0.85 -14.45
N GLN A 41 -27.32 -0.12 -15.56
CA GLN A 41 -26.17 0.71 -15.95
C GLN A 41 -25.88 1.79 -14.89
N SER A 42 -26.92 2.49 -14.41
CA SER A 42 -26.78 3.49 -13.35
C SER A 42 -26.27 2.91 -12.03
N GLU A 43 -26.69 1.70 -11.66
CA GLU A 43 -26.21 1.01 -10.45
C GLU A 43 -24.75 0.59 -10.58
N ILE A 44 -24.34 0.09 -11.74
CA ILE A 44 -22.94 -0.25 -12.05
C ILE A 44 -22.07 1.01 -11.98
N GLU A 45 -22.52 2.13 -12.55
CA GLU A 45 -21.80 3.41 -12.49
C GLU A 45 -21.63 3.88 -11.05
N ARG A 46 -22.70 3.89 -10.25
CA ARG A 46 -22.64 4.26 -8.83
C ARG A 46 -21.69 3.36 -8.03
N SER A 47 -21.69 2.05 -8.30
CA SER A 47 -20.77 1.10 -7.66
C SER A 47 -19.31 1.36 -8.04
N ARG A 48 -19.04 1.64 -9.32
CA ARG A 48 -17.71 2.02 -9.80
C ARG A 48 -17.22 3.31 -9.15
N ASP A 49 -18.09 4.32 -9.06
CA ASP A 49 -17.77 5.60 -8.41
C ASP A 49 -17.46 5.41 -6.93
N ALA A 50 -18.24 4.63 -6.20
CA ALA A 50 -17.96 4.32 -4.79
C ALA A 50 -16.59 3.65 -4.62
N THR A 51 -16.22 2.75 -5.54
CA THR A 51 -14.94 2.04 -5.48
C THR A 51 -13.76 2.96 -5.80
N ARG A 52 -13.91 3.88 -6.76
CA ARG A 52 -12.92 4.93 -7.05
C ARG A 52 -12.73 5.87 -5.86
N VAL A 53 -13.83 6.33 -5.24
CA VAL A 53 -13.78 7.20 -4.05
C VAL A 53 -13.05 6.50 -2.92
N LYS A 54 -13.35 5.22 -2.67
CA LYS A 54 -12.65 4.43 -1.66
C LYS A 54 -11.15 4.33 -1.94
N PHE A 55 -10.75 4.08 -3.19
CA PHE A 55 -9.34 4.08 -3.57
C PHE A 55 -8.66 5.42 -3.23
N LEU A 56 -9.29 6.54 -3.56
CA LEU A 56 -8.74 7.86 -3.27
C LEU A 56 -8.60 8.11 -1.77
N GLN A 57 -9.58 7.66 -0.98
CA GLN A 57 -9.55 7.76 0.49
C GLN A 57 -8.43 6.92 1.09
N ASP A 58 -8.33 5.66 0.69
CA ASP A 58 -7.32 4.71 1.19
C ASP A 58 -5.88 5.14 0.85
N HIS A 59 -5.70 6.00 -0.15
CA HIS A 59 -4.39 6.45 -0.63
C HIS A 59 -4.20 7.97 -0.55
N ILE A 60 -5.00 8.66 0.26
CA ILE A 60 -4.97 10.13 0.36
C ILE A 60 -3.59 10.65 0.74
N ASP A 61 -2.90 9.99 1.68
CA ASP A 61 -1.56 10.40 2.13
C ASP A 61 -0.55 10.36 0.98
N MET A 62 -0.63 9.33 0.13
CA MET A 62 0.24 9.19 -1.04
C MET A 62 -0.10 10.22 -2.12
N ILE A 63 -1.39 10.51 -2.32
CA ILE A 63 -1.85 11.56 -3.24
C ILE A 63 -1.33 12.92 -2.77
N MET A 64 -1.28 13.17 -1.47
CA MET A 64 -0.79 14.41 -0.88
C MET A 64 0.74 14.46 -0.78
N ALA A 65 1.46 13.35 -0.81
CA ALA A 65 2.91 13.31 -0.65
C ALA A 65 3.66 14.02 -1.80
N ASP A 66 4.68 14.81 -1.47
CA ASP A 66 5.56 15.49 -2.45
C ASP A 66 6.70 14.58 -2.96
N GLU A 67 6.45 13.28 -3.07
CA GLU A 67 7.47 12.33 -3.49
C GLU A 67 7.50 12.19 -5.03
N PRO A 68 8.70 12.10 -5.64
CA PRO A 68 8.86 12.06 -7.09
C PRO A 68 8.31 10.79 -7.75
N ASP A 69 8.10 9.71 -6.99
CA ASP A 69 7.61 8.42 -7.47
C ASP A 69 6.16 8.10 -7.04
N ALA A 70 5.53 8.95 -6.21
CA ALA A 70 4.18 8.73 -5.72
C ALA A 70 3.16 8.55 -6.86
N GLU A 71 3.31 9.30 -7.95
CA GLU A 71 2.45 9.16 -9.13
C GLU A 71 2.59 7.79 -9.81
N LEU A 72 3.82 7.27 -9.91
CA LEU A 72 4.08 5.95 -10.49
C LEU A 72 3.48 4.84 -9.63
N ARG A 73 3.58 4.98 -8.30
CA ARG A 73 3.01 4.02 -7.33
C ARG A 73 1.48 4.03 -7.36
N LEU A 74 0.86 5.21 -7.36
CA LEU A 74 -0.59 5.35 -7.51
C LEU A 74 -1.07 4.78 -8.85
N THR A 75 -0.29 4.97 -9.92
CA THR A 75 -0.58 4.38 -11.24
C THR A 75 -0.58 2.86 -11.21
N ALA A 76 0.44 2.25 -10.58
CA ALA A 76 0.52 0.80 -10.44
C ALA A 76 -0.64 0.25 -9.58
N LEU A 77 -0.95 0.91 -8.46
CA LEU A 77 -2.04 0.52 -7.57
C LEU A 77 -3.41 0.64 -8.25
N ALA A 78 -3.66 1.72 -9.00
CA ALA A 78 -4.91 1.90 -9.72
C ALA A 78 -5.12 0.79 -10.77
N ARG A 79 -4.07 0.40 -11.50
CA ARG A 79 -4.13 -0.69 -12.49
C ARG A 79 -4.36 -2.06 -11.85
N LEU A 80 -3.81 -2.29 -10.66
CA LEU A 80 -3.96 -3.55 -9.94
C LEU A 80 -5.35 -3.67 -9.29
N ALA A 81 -5.78 -2.63 -8.57
CA ALA A 81 -7.00 -2.65 -7.77
C ALA A 81 -8.25 -2.42 -8.62
N LEU A 82 -8.15 -1.58 -9.66
CA LEU A 82 -9.30 -1.10 -10.44
C LEU A 82 -8.97 -1.09 -11.94
N PRO A 83 -8.67 -2.25 -12.56
CA PRO A 83 -8.18 -2.30 -13.95
C PRO A 83 -9.16 -1.68 -14.96
N ALA A 84 -10.47 -1.84 -14.75
CA ALA A 84 -11.50 -1.27 -15.62
C ALA A 84 -11.62 0.26 -15.51
N ASP A 85 -11.10 0.85 -14.44
CA ASP A 85 -11.22 2.27 -14.09
C ASP A 85 -9.87 2.98 -13.97
N ALA A 86 -8.77 2.25 -14.21
CA ALA A 86 -7.42 2.69 -13.91
C ALA A 86 -7.08 4.00 -14.62
N ASP A 87 -7.35 4.12 -15.91
CA ASP A 87 -6.98 5.31 -16.68
C ASP A 87 -7.72 6.57 -16.21
N ALA A 88 -9.02 6.44 -15.91
CA ALA A 88 -9.83 7.54 -15.39
C ALA A 88 -9.35 7.97 -13.99
N LEU A 89 -9.08 6.99 -13.12
CA LEU A 89 -8.58 7.22 -11.77
C LEU A 89 -7.17 7.84 -11.76
N ILE A 90 -6.28 7.37 -12.65
CA ILE A 90 -4.94 7.93 -12.83
C ILE A 90 -5.02 9.39 -13.29
N ALA A 91 -5.89 9.70 -14.25
CA ALA A 91 -6.11 11.07 -14.70
C ALA A 91 -6.63 11.97 -13.58
N GLN A 92 -7.55 11.47 -12.75
CA GLN A 92 -8.06 12.18 -11.59
C GLN A 92 -6.96 12.46 -10.56
N VAL A 93 -6.15 11.46 -10.21
CA VAL A 93 -5.01 11.59 -9.29
C VAL A 93 -4.01 12.63 -9.78
N ARG A 94 -3.65 12.61 -11.08
CA ARG A 94 -2.75 13.61 -11.68
C ARG A 94 -3.29 15.03 -11.56
N THR A 95 -4.59 15.19 -11.77
CA THR A 95 -5.26 16.50 -11.67
C THR A 95 -5.17 17.03 -10.24
N ILE A 96 -5.54 16.21 -9.26
CA ILE A 96 -5.46 16.57 -7.84
C ILE A 96 -4.03 16.96 -7.45
N ARG A 97 -3.02 16.16 -7.83
CA ARG A 97 -1.61 16.44 -7.52
C ARG A 97 -1.11 17.74 -8.16
N ARG A 98 -1.53 18.03 -9.39
CA ARG A 98 -1.19 19.28 -10.07
C ARG A 98 -1.78 20.49 -9.34
N GLU A 99 -3.04 20.41 -8.91
CA GLU A 99 -3.70 21.47 -8.13
C GLU A 99 -3.00 21.69 -6.80
N LEU A 100 -2.62 20.62 -6.10
CA LEU A 100 -1.87 20.70 -4.84
C LEU A 100 -0.50 21.34 -5.03
N ALA A 101 0.23 20.99 -6.09
CA ALA A 101 1.52 21.61 -6.41
C ALA A 101 1.38 23.11 -6.69
N LEU A 102 0.31 23.52 -7.40
CA LEU A 102 0.00 24.93 -7.63
C LEU A 102 -0.30 25.68 -6.33
N GLN A 103 -1.08 25.08 -5.43
CA GLN A 103 -1.38 25.64 -4.10
C GLN A 103 -0.13 25.79 -3.22
N ARG A 104 0.81 24.84 -3.27
CA ARG A 104 2.10 24.95 -2.58
C ARG A 104 2.93 26.10 -3.13
N SER A 105 2.98 26.23 -4.45
CA SER A 105 3.73 27.32 -5.12
C SER A 105 3.14 28.71 -4.85
N SER A 106 1.83 28.81 -4.63
CA SER A 106 1.17 30.07 -4.26
C SER A 106 1.36 30.39 -2.77
N ALA A 107 1.40 29.39 -1.88
CA ALA A 107 1.74 29.57 -0.46
C ALA A 107 3.20 30.04 -0.28
N GLN A 108 4.15 29.47 -1.03
CA GLN A 108 5.57 29.87 -0.99
C GLN A 108 5.85 31.30 -1.49
N LYS A 109 4.92 31.91 -2.23
CA LYS A 109 5.03 33.31 -2.66
C LYS A 109 4.62 34.32 -1.58
N VAL A 110 3.96 33.89 -0.51
CA VAL A 110 3.49 34.77 0.57
C VAL A 110 4.51 34.90 1.70
N ASP A 111 5.37 33.90 1.91
CA ASP A 111 6.34 33.85 3.03
C ASP A 111 7.73 34.41 2.70
N GLY A 112 7.81 35.31 1.73
CA GLY A 112 9.06 35.93 1.29
C GLY A 112 9.55 37.11 2.14
N VAL A 113 9.60 37.01 3.47
CA VAL A 113 10.39 37.94 4.32
C VAL A 113 10.95 37.24 5.57
N SER A 114 12.29 37.22 5.62
CA SER A 114 13.20 37.06 6.77
C SER A 114 13.09 35.83 7.69
N THR A 115 14.05 34.94 7.48
CA THR A 115 14.73 34.14 8.51
C THR A 115 15.20 34.98 9.70
N THR A 116 14.70 34.69 10.89
CA THR A 116 15.52 34.64 12.12
C THR A 116 14.80 33.85 13.21
N GLN A 117 15.49 32.81 13.68
CA GLN A 117 15.52 32.25 15.04
C GLN A 117 14.25 32.22 15.92
N GLN A 118 14.09 31.04 16.53
CA GLN A 118 13.32 30.71 17.74
C GLN A 118 11.85 30.33 17.53
N ASN A 119 11.60 29.02 17.48
CA ASN A 119 11.12 28.32 18.69
C ASN A 119 11.30 26.81 18.51
N ALA A 120 12.35 26.29 19.15
CA ALA A 120 12.50 24.88 19.44
C ALA A 120 11.77 24.61 20.77
N ALA A 121 10.59 24.01 20.69
CA ALA A 121 9.99 23.22 21.75
C ALA A 121 8.86 22.38 21.14
N GLU A 122 8.93 21.06 21.36
CA GLU A 122 7.96 20.02 20.98
C GLU A 122 7.89 19.64 19.49
N VAL A 123 8.96 19.00 18.99
CA VAL A 123 8.81 17.99 17.95
C VAL A 123 9.28 16.67 18.56
N GLU A 124 8.30 15.89 19.00
CA GLU A 124 8.53 14.48 19.33
C GLU A 124 9.20 13.83 18.11
N SER A 125 10.34 13.20 18.35
CA SER A 125 11.22 12.56 17.37
C SER A 125 10.49 11.43 16.62
N SER A 126 9.60 11.74 15.69
CA SER A 126 8.90 10.74 14.90
C SER A 126 9.81 10.23 13.80
N VAL A 127 10.38 9.04 13.97
CA VAL A 127 11.01 8.31 12.86
C VAL A 127 9.93 8.09 11.79
N PRO A 128 10.15 8.49 10.53
CA PRO A 128 9.13 8.39 9.48
C PRO A 128 8.67 6.94 9.29
N PRO A 129 7.41 6.71 8.87
CA PRO A 129 6.88 5.37 8.69
C PRO A 129 7.73 4.56 7.71
N LEU A 130 7.93 3.29 8.02
CA LEU A 130 8.62 2.36 7.14
C LEU A 130 7.74 2.06 5.93
N VAL A 131 8.27 2.25 4.73
CA VAL A 131 7.58 2.00 3.46
C VAL A 131 8.43 1.11 2.56
N VAL A 132 7.82 0.17 1.86
CA VAL A 132 8.50 -0.71 0.91
C VAL A 132 8.90 0.06 -0.35
N ILE A 133 10.19 0.02 -0.72
CA ILE A 133 10.74 0.66 -1.92
C ILE A 133 11.22 -0.44 -2.88
N SER A 134 10.72 -0.43 -4.12
CA SER A 134 10.91 -1.52 -5.10
C SER A 134 12.22 -1.48 -5.90
N ARG A 135 13.02 -0.42 -5.76
CA ARG A 135 14.22 -0.21 -6.60
C ARG A 135 15.52 -0.49 -5.84
N ALA A 136 16.16 -1.63 -6.12
CA ALA A 136 17.48 -1.97 -5.59
C ALA A 136 18.49 -0.86 -5.92
N VAL A 137 19.20 -0.38 -4.91
CA VAL A 137 20.39 0.44 -5.11
C VAL A 137 21.56 -0.53 -5.02
N ASN A 138 22.37 -0.60 -6.08
CA ASN A 138 23.52 -1.51 -6.10
C ASN A 138 24.55 -1.05 -5.06
N ALA A 139 24.52 -1.64 -3.88
CA ALA A 139 25.70 -1.77 -3.03
C ALA A 139 26.52 -2.94 -3.58
N SER A 140 27.23 -2.69 -4.68
CA SER A 140 28.18 -3.64 -5.25
C SER A 140 29.53 -3.48 -4.57
N GLY A 141 30.08 -4.58 -4.09
CA GLY A 141 31.47 -4.70 -3.72
C GLY A 141 31.68 -5.93 -2.86
N ASP A 142 32.56 -6.82 -3.32
CA ASP A 142 33.06 -7.94 -2.53
C ASP A 142 33.53 -7.41 -1.17
N GLN A 143 32.72 -7.66 -0.13
CA GLN A 143 32.87 -6.96 1.13
C GLN A 143 33.68 -7.82 2.08
N GLU A 144 34.90 -7.38 2.36
CA GLU A 144 35.62 -7.81 3.55
C GLU A 144 34.70 -7.65 4.77
N LEU A 145 34.66 -8.67 5.62
CA LEU A 145 33.78 -8.69 6.78
C LEU A 145 34.09 -7.46 7.65
N ALA A 146 33.14 -6.53 7.76
CA ALA A 146 33.37 -5.28 8.49
C ALA A 146 33.87 -5.56 9.92
N PRO A 147 34.90 -4.84 10.41
CA PRO A 147 35.39 -4.99 11.78
C PRO A 147 34.24 -4.94 12.80
N GLY A 148 34.28 -5.85 13.78
CA GLY A 148 33.21 -5.99 14.78
C GLY A 148 32.01 -6.84 14.35
N MET A 149 31.86 -7.19 13.06
CA MET A 149 30.75 -8.07 12.63
C MET A 149 30.85 -9.48 13.23
N ALA A 150 32.05 -10.05 13.32
CA ALA A 150 32.24 -11.40 13.86
C ALA A 150 31.97 -11.44 15.38
N GLU A 151 32.61 -10.54 16.13
CA GLU A 151 32.48 -10.39 17.57
C GLU A 151 31.05 -10.00 17.94
N GLY A 152 30.45 -9.04 17.24
CA GLY A 152 29.07 -8.61 17.46
C GLY A 152 28.09 -9.76 17.33
N ARG A 153 28.20 -10.57 16.27
CA ARG A 153 27.37 -11.78 16.12
C ARG A 153 27.65 -12.81 17.23
N SER A 154 28.89 -12.94 17.69
CA SER A 154 29.26 -13.84 18.78
C SER A 154 28.59 -13.43 20.09
N HIS A 155 28.63 -12.15 20.45
CA HIS A 155 27.94 -11.62 21.63
C HIS A 155 26.41 -11.74 21.51
N ALA A 156 25.84 -11.40 20.35
CA ALA A 156 24.40 -11.52 20.11
C ALA A 156 23.89 -12.97 20.26
N ARG A 157 24.66 -13.97 19.80
CA ARG A 157 24.32 -15.39 20.01
C ARG A 157 24.37 -15.82 21.49
N LYS A 158 25.16 -15.14 22.31
CA LYS A 158 25.25 -15.37 23.76
C LYS A 158 24.20 -14.57 24.54
N GLY A 159 23.41 -13.72 23.88
CA GLY A 159 22.43 -12.84 24.52
C GLY A 159 23.01 -11.55 25.11
N ASP A 160 24.31 -11.28 24.90
CA ASP A 160 24.98 -10.06 25.37
C ASP A 160 24.81 -8.95 24.33
N TYR A 161 23.61 -8.36 24.30
CA TYR A 161 23.22 -7.41 23.25
C TYR A 161 23.88 -6.04 23.42
N GLU A 162 24.27 -5.64 24.63
CA GLU A 162 25.03 -4.40 24.84
C GLU A 162 26.44 -4.50 24.23
N SER A 163 27.14 -5.63 24.43
CA SER A 163 28.44 -5.84 23.77
C SER A 163 28.28 -6.05 22.28
N ALA A 164 27.22 -6.72 21.83
CA ALA A 164 26.92 -6.86 20.42
C ALA A 164 26.72 -5.49 19.76
N LEU A 165 25.94 -4.60 20.39
CA LEU A 165 25.67 -3.25 19.91
C LEU A 165 26.96 -2.42 19.76
N ARG A 166 27.88 -2.48 20.73
CA ARG A 166 29.18 -1.78 20.60
C ARG A 166 29.96 -2.24 19.37
N ASN A 167 29.98 -3.54 19.11
CA ASN A 167 30.66 -4.09 17.94
C ASN A 167 29.94 -3.75 16.62
N PHE A 168 28.60 -3.76 16.60
CA PHE A 168 27.84 -3.35 15.42
C PHE A 168 27.91 -1.85 15.15
N ASN A 169 28.11 -1.01 16.18
CA ASN A 169 28.45 0.40 15.98
C ASN A 169 29.76 0.55 15.22
N THR A 170 30.82 -0.16 15.62
CA THR A 170 32.08 -0.19 14.86
C THR A 170 31.86 -0.65 13.41
N ALA A 171 31.02 -1.67 13.19
CA ALA A 171 30.75 -2.18 11.85
C ALA A 171 30.04 -1.15 10.95
N VAL A 172 29.04 -0.44 11.46
CA VAL A 172 28.33 0.60 10.68
C VAL A 172 29.14 1.88 10.52
N ASP A 173 30.05 2.19 11.45
CA ASP A 173 30.98 3.31 11.33
C ASP A 173 32.03 3.02 10.24
N HIS A 174 32.52 1.78 10.17
CA HIS A 174 33.46 1.33 9.12
C HIS A 174 32.79 1.28 7.75
N ASN A 175 31.60 0.71 7.66
CA ASN A 175 30.82 0.68 6.43
C ASN A 175 29.36 1.13 6.66
N PRO A 176 29.05 2.42 6.47
CA PRO A 176 27.70 2.95 6.66
C PRO A 176 26.70 2.51 5.57
N ASN A 177 27.16 1.76 4.56
CA ASN A 177 26.36 1.21 3.47
C ASN A 177 26.18 -0.31 3.57
N ASP A 178 26.55 -0.95 4.68
CA ASP A 178 26.25 -2.38 4.92
C ASP A 178 24.84 -2.55 5.53
N PRO A 179 23.82 -2.97 4.75
CA PRO A 179 22.48 -3.19 5.28
C PRO A 179 22.43 -4.27 6.37
N LEU A 180 23.32 -5.26 6.30
CA LEU A 180 23.35 -6.36 7.27
C LEU A 180 23.92 -5.89 8.61
N ALA A 181 24.94 -5.03 8.61
CA ALA A 181 25.46 -4.42 9.84
C ALA A 181 24.38 -3.55 10.52
N TRP A 182 23.67 -2.72 9.76
CA TRP A 182 22.55 -1.93 10.27
C TRP A 182 21.41 -2.80 10.82
N ASN A 183 21.11 -3.94 10.18
CA ASN A 183 20.14 -4.91 10.69
C ASN A 183 20.55 -5.49 12.04
N PHE A 184 21.81 -5.90 12.19
CA PHE A 184 22.30 -6.48 13.44
C PHE A 184 22.37 -5.46 14.57
N LYS A 185 22.74 -4.21 14.26
CA LYS A 185 22.65 -3.08 15.18
C LYS A 185 21.21 -2.89 15.66
N ALA A 186 20.26 -2.78 14.73
CA ALA A 186 18.85 -2.60 15.05
C ALA A 186 18.29 -3.74 15.90
N TYR A 187 18.67 -4.99 15.58
CA TYR A 187 18.27 -6.15 16.38
C TYR A 187 18.84 -6.07 17.80
N SER A 188 20.09 -5.66 17.97
CA SER A 188 20.68 -5.52 19.31
C SER A 188 20.00 -4.40 20.11
N GLU A 189 19.68 -3.27 19.47
CA GLU A 189 18.91 -2.16 20.06
C GLU A 189 17.50 -2.61 20.47
N PHE A 190 16.82 -3.39 19.61
CA PHE A 190 15.53 -4.00 19.90
C PHE A 190 15.59 -4.89 21.15
N ARG A 191 16.63 -5.74 21.25
CA ARG A 191 16.78 -6.70 22.36
C ARG A 191 17.11 -6.05 23.71
N ILE A 192 17.60 -4.83 23.71
CA ILE A 192 17.79 -4.01 24.92
C ILE A 192 16.69 -2.95 25.09
N ASN A 193 15.52 -3.14 24.45
CA ASN A 193 14.32 -2.31 24.54
C ASN A 193 14.48 -0.85 24.05
N GLN A 194 15.47 -0.56 23.21
CA GLN A 194 15.66 0.75 22.59
C GLN A 194 14.90 0.85 21.27
N PHE A 195 13.57 0.72 21.32
CA PHE A 195 12.75 0.52 20.11
C PHE A 195 12.79 1.69 19.12
N THR A 196 12.83 2.93 19.60
CA THR A 196 12.91 4.12 18.72
C THR A 196 14.24 4.16 17.97
N THR A 197 15.36 3.89 18.65
CA THR A 197 16.68 3.79 18.03
C THR A 197 16.74 2.61 17.07
N ALA A 198 16.22 1.44 17.48
CA ALA A 198 16.12 0.26 16.64
C ALA A 198 15.36 0.53 15.35
N LEU A 199 14.25 1.28 15.43
CA LEU A 199 13.48 1.66 14.26
C LEU A 199 14.28 2.56 13.31
N ALA A 200 15.06 3.51 13.83
CA ALA A 200 15.93 4.33 13.01
C ALA A 200 17.01 3.49 12.30
N SER A 201 17.67 2.58 13.03
CA SER A 201 18.68 1.68 12.48
C SER A 201 18.13 0.71 11.43
N ILE A 202 16.97 0.09 11.68
CA ILE A 202 16.35 -0.84 10.72
C ILE A 202 15.82 -0.09 9.49
N SER A 203 15.35 1.16 9.66
CA SER A 203 14.97 2.03 8.55
C SER A 203 16.16 2.35 7.66
N ARG A 204 17.35 2.55 8.24
CA ARG A 204 18.59 2.70 7.47
C ARG A 204 18.93 1.42 6.71
N ALA A 205 18.87 0.26 7.37
CA ALA A 205 19.11 -1.04 6.73
C ALA A 205 18.18 -1.27 5.53
N TRP A 206 16.89 -0.97 5.69
CA TRP A 206 15.89 -1.12 4.65
C TRP A 206 16.11 -0.15 3.47
N LYS A 207 16.42 1.12 3.75
CA LYS A 207 16.70 2.14 2.72
C LYS A 207 17.94 1.83 1.88
N LEU A 208 18.91 1.13 2.45
CA LEU A 208 20.09 0.64 1.71
C LEU A 208 19.74 -0.45 0.68
N ASN A 209 18.53 -1.02 0.79
CA ASN A 209 17.93 -1.93 -0.18
C ASN A 209 18.82 -3.12 -0.56
N PRO A 210 19.04 -4.07 0.38
CA PRO A 210 19.98 -5.18 0.20
C PRO A 210 19.71 -5.98 -1.08
N SER A 211 20.75 -6.22 -1.87
CA SER A 211 20.67 -7.07 -3.08
C SER A 211 20.46 -8.55 -2.73
N ASP A 212 21.03 -9.00 -1.61
CA ASP A 212 20.86 -10.36 -1.10
C ASP A 212 19.45 -10.58 -0.51
N ASN A 213 18.74 -11.57 -1.04
CA ASN A 213 17.38 -11.90 -0.63
C ASN A 213 17.31 -12.26 0.86
N LYS A 214 18.30 -12.99 1.38
CA LYS A 214 18.33 -13.42 2.78
C LYS A 214 18.41 -12.22 3.73
N THR A 215 19.27 -11.26 3.43
CA THR A 215 19.39 -10.00 4.20
C THR A 215 18.11 -9.19 4.14
N ARG A 216 17.46 -9.11 2.97
CA ARG A 216 16.15 -8.46 2.80
C ARG A 216 15.07 -9.08 3.70
N ARG A 217 15.01 -10.42 3.77
CA ARG A 217 14.09 -11.16 4.66
C ARG A 217 14.31 -10.82 6.12
N TRP A 218 15.57 -10.89 6.57
CA TRP A 218 15.92 -10.56 7.96
C TRP A 218 15.54 -9.13 8.34
N ILE A 219 15.80 -8.16 7.47
CA ILE A 219 15.42 -6.77 7.74
C ILE A 219 13.90 -6.62 7.81
N ALA A 220 13.14 -7.21 6.88
CA ALA A 220 11.68 -7.13 6.90
C ALA A 220 11.07 -7.71 8.19
N ILE A 221 11.56 -8.88 8.61
CA ILE A 221 11.11 -9.56 9.82
C ILE A 221 11.45 -8.74 11.07
N ASN A 222 12.70 -8.26 11.18
CA ASN A 222 13.13 -7.46 12.33
C ASN A 222 12.43 -6.10 12.41
N ALA A 223 12.24 -5.42 11.28
CA ALA A 223 11.47 -4.18 11.20
C ALA A 223 10.04 -4.37 11.71
N THR A 224 9.40 -5.46 11.29
CA THR A 224 8.04 -5.82 11.76
C THR A 224 8.02 -6.06 13.27
N LYS A 225 8.97 -6.84 13.82
CA LYS A 225 9.09 -7.07 15.27
C LYS A 225 9.28 -5.76 16.05
N ILE A 226 10.12 -4.87 15.56
CA ILE A 226 10.36 -3.55 16.18
C ILE A 226 9.06 -2.73 16.20
N LEU A 227 8.32 -2.66 15.10
CA LEU A 227 7.03 -1.96 15.06
C LEU A 227 6.00 -2.57 16.02
N CYS A 228 5.91 -3.90 16.08
CA CYS A 228 5.03 -4.59 17.03
C CYS A 228 5.40 -4.26 18.48
N ALA A 229 6.69 -4.28 18.83
CA ALA A 229 7.16 -3.97 20.18
C ALA A 229 6.96 -2.49 20.57
N GLN A 230 6.88 -1.58 19.60
CA GLN A 230 6.45 -0.19 19.84
C GLN A 230 4.92 -0.05 20.04
N GLY A 231 4.14 -1.13 19.92
CA GLY A 231 2.68 -1.08 19.94
C GLY A 231 2.07 -0.58 18.63
N ARG A 232 2.87 -0.36 17.59
CA ARG A 232 2.42 0.13 16.26
C ARG A 232 1.90 -1.01 15.40
N SER A 233 0.96 -1.79 15.91
CA SER A 233 0.49 -3.04 15.28
C SER A 233 -0.11 -2.83 13.90
N SER A 234 -0.85 -1.73 13.68
CA SER A 234 -1.41 -1.42 12.34
C SER A 234 -0.31 -1.19 11.31
N GLU A 235 0.75 -0.46 11.69
CA GLU A 235 1.88 -0.19 10.80
C GLU A 235 2.72 -1.45 10.57
N ALA A 236 2.91 -2.26 11.61
CA ALA A 236 3.57 -3.56 11.50
C ALA A 236 2.84 -4.48 10.51
N ALA A 237 1.51 -4.57 10.58
CA ALA A 237 0.71 -5.37 9.65
C ALA A 237 0.84 -4.89 8.20
N THR A 238 0.72 -3.58 7.99
CA THR A 238 0.87 -2.97 6.66
C THR A 238 2.26 -3.22 6.09
N PHE A 239 3.31 -2.95 6.87
CA PHE A 239 4.69 -3.16 6.44
C PHE A 239 5.00 -4.63 6.16
N PHE A 240 4.53 -5.55 7.01
CA PHE A 240 4.71 -6.99 6.81
C PHE A 240 4.02 -7.47 5.54
N ASN A 241 2.76 -7.07 5.30
CA ASN A 241 2.01 -7.45 4.10
C ASN A 241 2.65 -6.90 2.82
N GLN A 242 3.08 -5.64 2.83
CA GLN A 242 3.80 -5.05 1.71
C GLN A 242 5.14 -5.77 1.47
N SER A 243 5.87 -6.10 2.54
CA SER A 243 7.15 -6.80 2.44
C SER A 243 6.96 -8.22 1.91
N ALA A 244 5.91 -8.93 2.33
CA ALA A 244 5.58 -10.27 1.86
C ALA A 244 5.18 -10.28 0.37
N SER A 245 4.64 -9.18 -0.16
CA SER A 245 4.34 -9.08 -1.60
C SER A 245 5.59 -9.07 -2.48
N VAL A 246 6.74 -8.63 -1.94
CA VAL A 246 8.02 -8.54 -2.67
C VAL A 246 9.05 -9.58 -2.21
N VAL A 247 8.91 -10.11 -0.99
CA VAL A 247 9.72 -11.20 -0.43
C VAL A 247 8.81 -12.24 0.23
N PRO A 248 8.12 -13.08 -0.56
CA PRO A 248 7.08 -13.98 -0.06
C PRO A 248 7.55 -14.97 1.01
N GLU A 249 8.83 -15.33 1.01
CA GLU A 249 9.39 -16.31 1.94
C GLU A 249 9.42 -15.82 3.39
N ILE A 250 9.25 -14.50 3.65
CA ILE A 250 9.14 -14.01 5.03
C ILE A 250 7.94 -14.61 5.76
N VAL A 251 6.87 -14.98 5.03
CA VAL A 251 5.68 -15.62 5.61
C VAL A 251 6.02 -17.00 6.16
N THR A 252 6.80 -17.77 5.39
CA THR A 252 7.26 -19.09 5.84
C THR A 252 8.34 -18.98 6.91
N ASP A 253 9.23 -17.99 6.84
CA ASP A 253 10.32 -17.78 7.81
C ASP A 253 9.77 -17.52 9.22
N VAL A 254 8.63 -16.83 9.35
CA VAL A 254 8.05 -16.49 10.67
C VAL A 254 7.12 -17.55 11.25
N TYR A 255 6.73 -18.57 10.46
CA TYR A 255 5.78 -19.60 10.91
C TYR A 255 6.29 -20.42 12.11
N GLY A 256 7.61 -20.55 12.26
CA GLY A 256 8.26 -21.19 13.42
C GLY A 256 9.04 -20.22 14.32
N ASP A 257 9.01 -18.92 14.04
CA ASP A 257 9.76 -17.91 14.82
C ASP A 257 8.98 -17.53 16.08
N GLY A 258 9.30 -18.17 17.20
CA GLY A 258 8.68 -17.88 18.49
C GLY A 258 8.89 -16.45 18.98
N GLU A 259 9.99 -15.79 18.62
CA GLU A 259 10.21 -14.36 18.94
C GLU A 259 9.25 -13.49 18.14
N PHE A 260 9.07 -13.77 16.85
CA PHE A 260 8.09 -13.07 16.03
C PHE A 260 6.67 -13.28 16.56
N GLN A 261 6.27 -14.53 16.81
CA GLN A 261 4.91 -14.84 17.25
C GLN A 261 4.56 -14.20 18.59
N SER A 262 5.50 -14.18 19.54
CA SER A 262 5.31 -13.55 20.85
C SER A 262 5.31 -12.02 20.77
N THR A 263 6.16 -11.43 19.93
CA THR A 263 6.26 -9.96 19.79
C THR A 263 5.09 -9.39 18.96
N CYS A 264 4.64 -10.12 17.94
CA CYS A 264 3.69 -9.66 16.93
C CYS A 264 2.32 -10.36 17.03
N GLN A 265 1.88 -10.76 18.23
CA GLN A 265 0.60 -11.46 18.46
C GLN A 265 -0.61 -10.74 17.84
N ALA A 266 -0.61 -9.40 17.85
CA ALA A 266 -1.72 -8.61 17.31
C ALA A 266 -1.91 -8.74 15.80
N ILE A 267 -0.84 -9.07 15.06
CA ILE A 267 -0.87 -9.18 13.60
C ILE A 267 -0.73 -10.62 13.11
N TRP A 268 -0.22 -11.53 13.96
CA TRP A 268 -0.04 -12.93 13.64
C TRP A 268 -1.32 -13.73 13.88
N ARG A 269 -1.84 -14.35 12.84
CA ARG A 269 -2.93 -15.34 12.90
C ARG A 269 -2.36 -16.61 12.29
N GLY A 270 -2.00 -17.58 13.13
CA GLY A 270 -1.30 -18.81 12.75
C GLY A 270 -1.93 -19.58 11.61
#